data_AF-A0A8H4BG08-F1
#
_entry.id   AF-A0A8H4BG08-F1
#
_cell.length_a   1.000
_cell.length_b   1.000
_cell.length_c   1.000
_cell.angle_alpha   90.00
_cell.angle_beta   90.00
_cell.angle_gamma   90.00
#
_symmetry.space_group_name_H-M   'P 1'
#
loop_
_entity.id
_entity.type
_entity.pdbx_description
1 polymer ?
#
loop_
_entity_poly.entity_id
_entity_poly.type
_entity_poly.pdbx_seq_one_letter_code
_entity_poly.pdbx_strand_id
1 'polypeptide(L)'
;MLKLSTLCILLASVAVVLGCDTACSASQDANGRCYYSCTDNACHMSGSHHRDQFLNGLSTRGYDCKPEGYNTLSCTKTGNFGGCWGHQWTCGAGC
;
A
#
# COMPACT_ATOMS: atom_id res chain seq x y z
N MET A 1 20.50 -47.27 34.74
CA MET A 1 19.22 -47.28 34.00
C MET A 1 19.06 -45.91 33.33
N LEU A 2 18.91 -45.93 32.00
CA LEU A 2 18.55 -44.89 31.04
C LEU A 2 18.94 -43.41 31.28
N LYS A 3 19.96 -42.97 30.52
CA LYS A 3 20.13 -41.62 29.96
C LYS A 3 19.03 -41.33 28.93
N LEU A 4 18.86 -40.05 28.55
CA LEU A 4 17.95 -39.45 27.54
C LEU A 4 16.61 -38.94 28.15
N SER A 5 16.11 -37.74 27.89
CA SER A 5 16.52 -36.64 27.00
C SER A 5 15.77 -35.39 27.47
N THR A 6 16.47 -34.29 27.72
CA THR A 6 15.82 -33.00 27.96
C THR A 6 15.25 -32.51 26.63
N LEU A 7 13.93 -32.62 26.48
CA LEU A 7 13.18 -32.24 25.29
C LEU A 7 13.19 -30.70 25.15
N CYS A 8 14.13 -30.16 24.36
CA CYS A 8 14.10 -28.75 23.97
C CYS A 8 12.93 -28.52 23.02
N ILE A 9 11.81 -28.04 23.54
CA ILE A 9 10.69 -27.57 22.74
C ILE A 9 11.08 -26.21 22.16
N LEU A 10 11.63 -26.21 20.95
CA LEU A 10 11.73 -25.02 20.11
C LEU A 10 10.31 -24.62 19.71
N LEU A 11 9.72 -23.67 20.44
CA LEU A 11 8.56 -22.92 19.99
C LEU A 11 9.02 -22.06 18.79
N ALA A 12 8.89 -22.61 17.58
CA ALA A 12 8.97 -21.82 16.37
C ALA A 12 7.76 -20.87 16.37
N SER A 13 7.99 -19.63 16.79
CA SER A 13 7.04 -18.54 16.59
C SER A 13 6.82 -18.39 15.09
N VAL A 14 5.68 -18.89 14.60
CA VAL A 14 5.19 -18.58 13.25
C VAL A 14 4.84 -17.10 13.30
N ALA A 15 5.78 -16.26 12.89
CA ALA A 15 5.49 -14.86 12.61
C ALA A 15 4.49 -14.87 11.47
N VAL A 16 3.20 -14.70 11.81
CA VAL A 16 2.16 -14.44 10.83
C VAL A 16 2.49 -13.07 10.26
N VAL A 17 3.26 -13.04 9.17
CA VAL A 17 3.44 -11.81 8.39
C VAL A 17 2.05 -11.53 7.84
N LEU A 18 1.29 -10.69 8.53
CA LEU A 18 0.07 -10.12 7.99
C LEU A 18 0.54 -9.29 6.79
N GLY A 19 0.40 -9.86 5.60
CA GLY A 19 0.93 -9.28 4.38
C GLY A 19 0.25 -7.95 4.12
N CYS A 20 1.00 -6.85 4.17
CA CYS A 20 0.56 -5.60 3.58
C CYS A 20 0.70 -5.73 2.06
N ASP A 21 -0.42 -5.71 1.35
CA ASP A 21 -0.42 -5.63 -0.10
C ASP A 21 -0.41 -4.16 -0.50
N THR A 22 0.55 -3.76 -1.34
CA THR A 22 0.51 -2.45 -1.99
C THR A 22 -0.58 -2.45 -3.04
N ALA A 23 -1.69 -1.79 -2.71
CA ALA A 23 -2.87 -1.72 -3.55
C ALA A 23 -2.86 -0.51 -4.48
N CYS A 24 -2.16 0.58 -4.16
CA CYS A 24 -1.89 1.68 -5.10
C CYS A 24 -0.43 2.14 -5.03
N SER A 25 0.19 2.37 -6.18
CA SER A 25 1.56 2.89 -6.28
C SER A 25 1.75 3.80 -7.49
N ALA A 26 2.84 4.56 -7.48
CA ALA A 26 3.16 5.47 -8.59
C ALA A 26 3.47 4.67 -9.86
N SER A 27 2.78 5.02 -10.95
CA SER A 27 2.99 4.42 -12.27
C SER A 27 3.79 5.33 -13.21
N GLN A 28 3.69 6.65 -13.02
CA GLN A 28 4.36 7.62 -13.87
C GLN A 28 4.58 8.95 -13.15
N ASP A 29 5.66 9.65 -13.51
CA ASP A 29 5.94 11.04 -13.16
C ASP A 29 6.17 11.80 -14.46
N ALA A 30 5.23 12.68 -14.81
CA ALA A 30 5.26 13.38 -16.08
C ALA A 30 4.50 14.70 -15.98
N ASN A 31 4.97 15.72 -16.71
CA ASN A 31 4.29 17.01 -16.86
C ASN A 31 3.91 17.69 -15.54
N GLY A 32 4.77 17.58 -14.52
CA GLY A 32 4.51 18.15 -13.20
C GLY A 32 3.41 17.44 -12.41
N ARG A 33 3.12 16.18 -12.76
CA ARG A 33 2.11 15.35 -12.09
C ARG A 33 2.66 13.97 -11.74
N CYS A 34 2.16 13.44 -10.64
CA CYS A 34 2.35 12.06 -10.22
C CYS A 34 1.11 11.26 -10.56
N TYR A 35 1.26 10.21 -11.35
CA TYR A 35 0.18 9.29 -11.71
C TYR A 35 0.33 8.01 -10.91
N TYR A 36 -0.81 7.48 -10.48
CA TYR A 36 -0.89 6.29 -9.65
C TYR A 36 -1.86 5.30 -10.28
N SER A 37 -1.52 4.03 -10.14
CA SER A 37 -2.36 2.91 -10.54
C SER A 37 -2.65 2.05 -9.33
N CYS A 38 -3.89 1.58 -9.24
CA CYS A 38 -4.37 0.72 -8.18
C CYS A 38 -4.71 -0.67 -8.72
N THR A 39 -4.30 -1.70 -7.99
CA THR A 39 -4.45 -3.09 -8.41
C THR A 39 -5.83 -3.61 -8.00
N ASP A 40 -6.54 -4.22 -8.93
CA ASP A 40 -7.75 -4.99 -8.61
C ASP A 40 -7.37 -6.23 -7.79
N ASN A 41 -8.27 -6.62 -6.88
CA ASN A 41 -8.16 -7.80 -6.04
C ASN A 41 -6.97 -7.81 -5.06
N ALA A 42 -6.18 -6.74 -4.98
CA ALA A 42 -5.34 -6.50 -3.81
C ALA A 42 -6.26 -6.44 -2.57
N CYS A 43 -5.92 -7.15 -1.50
CA CYS A 43 -6.77 -7.25 -0.30
C CYS A 43 -8.24 -7.61 -0.57
N HIS A 44 -8.53 -8.36 -1.64
CA HIS A 44 -9.88 -8.78 -2.03
C HIS A 44 -10.86 -7.62 -2.35
N MET A 45 -10.33 -6.45 -2.73
CA MET A 45 -11.15 -5.27 -3.06
C MET A 45 -10.87 -4.79 -4.49
N SER A 46 -11.80 -4.01 -5.05
CA SER A 46 -11.69 -3.44 -6.40
C SER A 46 -10.64 -2.33 -6.46
N GLY A 47 -10.02 -2.13 -7.62
CA GLY A 47 -9.08 -1.04 -7.88
C GLY A 47 -9.72 0.36 -7.71
N SER A 48 -11.02 0.51 -7.98
CA SER A 48 -11.75 1.75 -7.71
C SER A 48 -11.89 2.05 -6.22
N HIS A 49 -12.17 1.03 -5.40
CA HIS A 49 -12.17 1.16 -3.95
C HIS A 49 -10.81 1.66 -3.43
N HIS A 50 -9.71 1.04 -3.88
CA HIS A 50 -8.36 1.46 -3.51
C HIS A 50 -8.05 2.89 -3.96
N ARG A 51 -8.40 3.23 -5.21
CA ARG A 51 -8.26 4.58 -5.76
C ARG A 51 -8.98 5.59 -4.87
N ASP A 52 -10.21 5.31 -4.46
CA ASP A 52 -11.00 6.24 -3.66
C ASP A 52 -10.45 6.40 -2.24
N GLN A 53 -10.00 5.31 -1.60
CA GLN A 53 -9.33 5.36 -0.30
C GLN A 53 -8.02 6.15 -0.37
N PHE A 54 -7.20 5.87 -1.38
CA PHE A 54 -5.94 6.55 -1.56
C PHE A 54 -6.14 8.03 -1.88
N LEU A 55 -7.07 8.36 -2.78
CA LEU A 55 -7.45 9.73 -3.12
C LEU A 55 -7.90 10.49 -1.87
N ASN A 56 -8.79 9.90 -1.07
CA ASN A 56 -9.25 10.52 0.17
C ASN A 56 -8.10 10.82 1.14
N GLY A 57 -7.16 9.89 1.30
CA GLY A 57 -5.97 10.08 2.14
C GLY A 57 -5.07 11.21 1.64
N LEU A 58 -4.84 11.29 0.33
CA LEU A 58 -4.05 12.36 -0.30
C LEU A 58 -4.73 13.73 -0.18
N SER A 59 -6.05 13.79 -0.43
CA SER A 59 -6.83 15.02 -0.31
C SER A 59 -6.91 15.51 1.14
N THR A 60 -7.01 14.60 2.12
CA THR A 60 -6.97 14.97 3.55
C THR A 60 -5.62 15.58 3.94
N ARG A 61 -4.53 15.19 3.29
CA ARG A 61 -3.20 15.81 3.44
C ARG A 61 -3.05 17.13 2.70
N GLY A 62 -4.10 17.60 2.00
CA GLY A 62 -4.11 18.85 1.25
C GLY A 62 -3.44 18.75 -0.13
N TYR A 63 -3.24 17.54 -0.65
CA TYR A 63 -2.70 17.38 -1.99
C TYR A 63 -3.79 17.54 -3.05
N ASP A 64 -3.46 18.25 -4.12
CA ASP A 64 -4.32 18.42 -5.29
C ASP A 64 -4.26 17.16 -6.17
N CYS A 65 -5.20 16.26 -5.93
CA CYS A 65 -5.33 14.97 -6.59
C CYS A 65 -6.74 14.78 -7.16
N LYS A 66 -6.85 14.02 -8.25
CA LYS A 66 -8.13 13.72 -8.91
C LYS A 66 -8.12 12.31 -9.50
N PRO A 67 -9.30 11.66 -9.64
CA PRO A 67 -9.40 10.41 -10.38
C PRO A 67 -9.13 10.66 -11.86
N GLU A 68 -8.44 9.71 -12.51
CA GLU A 68 -8.20 9.71 -13.98
C GLU A 68 -8.92 8.57 -14.69
N GLY A 69 -9.35 7.55 -13.93
CA GLY A 69 -9.99 6.36 -14.48
C GLY A 69 -10.49 5.43 -13.38
N TYR A 70 -10.87 4.20 -13.76
CA TYR A 70 -11.45 3.21 -12.85
C TYR A 70 -10.54 2.91 -11.65
N ASN A 71 -9.24 2.75 -11.87
CA ASN A 71 -8.26 2.41 -10.83
C ASN A 71 -7.04 3.32 -10.87
N THR A 72 -7.16 4.50 -11.49
CA THR A 72 -6.04 5.45 -11.64
C THR A 72 -6.42 6.82 -11.10
N LEU A 73 -5.42 7.52 -10.58
CA LEU A 73 -5.54 8.90 -10.12
C LEU A 73 -4.25 9.66 -10.46
N SER A 74 -4.32 10.99 -10.45
CA SER A 74 -3.14 11.83 -10.57
C SER A 74 -3.14 12.95 -9.55
N CYS A 75 -1.94 13.38 -9.16
CA CYS A 75 -1.72 14.49 -8.25
C CYS A 75 -0.79 15.53 -8.87
N THR A 76 -1.03 16.80 -8.58
CA THR A 76 -0.10 17.88 -8.93
C THR A 76 1.17 17.75 -8.07
N LYS A 77 2.33 17.65 -8.73
CA LYS A 77 3.62 17.50 -8.06
C LYS A 77 4.13 18.87 -7.63
N THR A 78 3.90 19.20 -6.37
CA THR A 78 4.45 20.42 -5.73
C THR A 78 5.69 20.10 -4.91
N GLY A 79 6.43 21.12 -4.47
CA GLY A 79 7.54 20.91 -3.53
C GLY A 79 7.12 20.22 -2.22
N ASN A 80 5.92 20.55 -1.72
CA ASN A 80 5.33 19.91 -0.53
C ASN A 80 4.83 18.47 -0.79
N PHE A 81 4.51 18.14 -2.03
CA PHE A 81 4.12 16.79 -2.42
C PHE A 81 5.32 15.83 -2.36
N GLY A 82 6.53 16.32 -2.67
CA GLY A 82 7.73 15.49 -2.71
C GLY A 82 7.78 14.58 -3.95
N GLY A 83 8.38 13.40 -3.80
CA GLY A 83 8.54 12.43 -4.89
C GLY A 83 7.29 11.56 -5.09
N CYS A 84 6.95 11.25 -6.35
CA CYS A 84 5.76 10.45 -6.66
C CYS A 84 5.76 9.07 -5.97
N TRP A 85 6.90 8.39 -5.98
CA TRP A 85 7.10 7.08 -5.34
C TRP A 85 7.15 7.12 -3.81
N GLY A 86 7.09 8.31 -3.20
CA GLY A 86 6.97 8.47 -1.75
C GLY A 86 5.55 8.26 -1.24
N HIS A 87 4.56 8.20 -2.14
CA HIS A 87 3.17 7.93 -1.80
C HIS A 87 2.75 6.57 -2.33
N GLN A 88 2.14 5.78 -1.47
CA GLN A 88 1.50 4.52 -1.82
C GLN A 88 0.35 4.28 -0.86
N TRP A 89 -0.54 3.39 -1.26
CA TRP A 89 -1.59 2.89 -0.38
C TRP A 89 -1.45 1.38 -0.26
N THR A 90 -1.31 0.93 0.99
CA THR A 90 -1.22 -0.48 1.35
C THR A 90 -2.47 -0.87 2.12
N CYS A 91 -2.89 -2.10 1.96
CA CYS A 91 -4.00 -2.68 2.69
C CYS A 91 -3.58 -4.02 3.29
N GLY A 92 -4.29 -4.45 4.34
CA GLY A 92 -3.94 -5.61 5.15
C GLY A 92 -4.04 -5.30 6.63
N ALA A 93 -4.03 -6.34 7.47
CA ALA A 93 -4.10 -6.15 8.92
C ALA A 93 -2.75 -5.63 9.45
N GLY A 94 -2.74 -4.46 10.08
CA GLY A 94 -1.52 -3.86 10.63
C GLY A 94 -0.73 -2.98 9.66
N CYS A 95 -1.36 -2.60 8.55
CA CYS A 95 -0.99 -1.49 7.68
C CYS A 95 -1.80 -0.23 8.09
#